data_AF-A0A3D0ZCF6-F1
#
_entry.id   AF-A0A3D0ZCF6-F1
#
_cell.length_a   1.000
_cell.length_b   1.000
_cell.length_c   1.000
_cell.angle_alpha   90.00
_cell.angle_beta   90.00
_cell.angle_gamma   90.00
#
_symmetry.space_group_name_H-M   'P 1'
#
loop_
_entity.id
_entity.type
_entity.pdbx_description
1 polymer ?
#
loop_
_entity_poly.entity_id
_entity_poly.type
_entity_poly.pdbx_seq_one_letter_code
_entity_poly.pdbx_strand_id
1 'polypeptide(L)'
;MAIMKKINLPTESPVYIGDRTAREMELSVISFDSDSAQMKYLSGVDELFQIQNNSKLSWVNICGLKDVDSINRLGEQYGIHTLSIEDILHTEQQPKIEIFDNYRFLSLKTVQLEKNYHYARNKKPFAFFGRKKEQASETD
;
A
#
# COMPACT_ATOMS: atom_id res chain seq x y z
N MET A 1 -24.88 -10.29 -18.89
CA MET A 1 -23.47 -10.41 -19.34
C MET A 1 -23.21 -9.31 -20.36
N ALA A 2 -22.34 -8.37 -20.04
CA ALA A 2 -21.76 -7.46 -21.02
C ALA A 2 -20.28 -7.31 -20.66
N ILE A 3 -19.43 -8.05 -21.37
CA ILE A 3 -17.97 -7.93 -21.31
C ILE A 3 -17.61 -6.81 -22.29
N MET A 4 -17.43 -5.59 -21.80
CA MET A 4 -16.90 -4.49 -22.61
C MET A 4 -15.37 -4.46 -22.50
N LYS A 5 -14.75 -5.16 -23.46
CA LYS A 5 -13.52 -4.85 -24.19
C LYS A 5 -12.78 -3.56 -23.73
N LYS A 6 -11.87 -3.68 -22.76
CA LYS A 6 -10.90 -2.62 -22.40
C LYS A 6 -9.61 -2.87 -23.17
N ILE A 7 -9.57 -2.45 -24.42
CA ILE A 7 -8.39 -2.55 -25.31
C ILE A 7 -8.08 -1.12 -25.78
N ASN A 8 -6.90 -0.61 -25.40
CA ASN A 8 -6.22 0.59 -25.95
C ASN A 8 -6.82 1.99 -25.63
N LEU A 9 -6.94 2.37 -24.37
CA LEU A 9 -6.92 3.80 -23.98
C LEU A 9 -5.86 4.04 -22.90
N PRO A 10 -5.17 5.21 -22.89
CA PRO A 10 -4.37 5.61 -21.74
C PRO A 10 -5.35 5.79 -20.58
N THR A 11 -5.34 4.85 -19.65
CA THR A 11 -6.36 4.77 -18.61
C THR A 11 -6.24 5.98 -17.70
N GLU A 12 -7.36 6.68 -17.62
CA GLU A 12 -7.67 7.79 -16.71
C GLU A 12 -7.13 7.52 -15.30
N SER A 13 -6.71 8.57 -14.61
CA SER A 13 -6.07 8.55 -13.28
C SER A 13 -6.63 7.44 -12.37
N PRO A 14 -5.78 6.76 -11.58
CA PRO A 14 -6.21 5.63 -10.76
C PRO A 14 -7.47 5.98 -9.94
N VAL A 15 -8.52 5.16 -10.03
CA VAL A 15 -9.78 5.38 -9.31
C VAL A 15 -9.92 4.34 -8.20
N TYR A 16 -10.34 4.78 -7.01
CA TYR A 16 -10.68 3.85 -5.92
C TYR A 16 -11.91 3.01 -6.28
N ILE A 17 -11.72 1.70 -6.40
CA ILE A 17 -12.77 0.71 -6.65
C ILE A 17 -12.79 -0.26 -5.46
N GLY A 18 -13.54 0.10 -4.43
CA GLY A 18 -13.67 -0.68 -3.20
C GLY A 18 -14.90 -0.32 -2.35
N ASP A 19 -14.82 -0.62 -1.06
CA ASP A 19 -15.92 -0.39 -0.11
C ASP A 19 -16.26 1.12 -0.01
N ARG A 20 -17.52 1.46 -0.31
CA ARG A 20 -18.04 2.83 -0.24
C ARG A 20 -18.10 3.41 1.18
N THR A 21 -17.92 2.57 2.20
CA THR A 21 -17.79 2.97 3.61
C THR A 21 -16.34 3.11 4.06
N ALA A 22 -15.39 3.19 3.11
CA ALA A 22 -13.97 3.40 3.39
C ALA A 22 -13.75 4.55 4.39
N ARG A 23 -13.00 4.24 5.45
CA ARG A 23 -12.64 5.19 6.51
C ARG A 23 -11.73 6.28 5.96
N GLU A 24 -11.71 7.41 6.67
CA GLU A 24 -10.71 8.46 6.45
C GLU A 24 -9.30 7.88 6.58
N MET A 25 -8.35 8.51 5.88
CA MET A 25 -6.97 8.03 5.87
C MET A 25 -6.35 8.13 7.26
N GLU A 26 -5.81 7.01 7.75
CA GLU A 26 -5.03 6.95 8.98
C GLU A 26 -3.62 6.47 8.65
N LEU A 27 -2.63 7.23 9.11
CA LEU A 27 -1.21 7.00 8.84
C LEU A 27 -0.47 6.76 10.14
N SER A 28 0.30 5.67 10.19
CA SER A 28 1.27 5.45 11.26
C SER A 28 2.56 4.85 10.72
N VAL A 29 3.63 5.04 11.48
CA VAL A 29 4.95 4.51 11.15
C VAL A 29 5.58 3.91 12.39
N ILE A 30 6.14 2.72 12.25
CA ILE A 30 6.97 2.07 13.26
C ILE A 30 8.40 2.10 12.74
N SER A 31 9.31 2.78 13.42
CA SER A 31 10.74 2.78 13.10
C SER A 31 11.51 1.96 14.12
N PHE A 32 12.29 0.99 13.66
CA PHE A 32 12.95 0.04 14.54
C PHE A 32 14.30 -0.48 14.01
N ASP A 33 15.14 -0.93 14.93
CA ASP A 33 16.44 -1.58 14.73
C ASP A 33 16.60 -2.73 15.75
N SER A 34 17.83 -3.20 15.97
CA SER A 34 18.10 -4.25 16.97
C SER A 34 17.85 -3.81 18.41
N ASP A 35 17.86 -2.51 18.67
CA ASP A 35 17.97 -1.96 20.03
C ASP A 35 16.67 -1.29 20.47
N SER A 36 15.84 -0.84 19.52
CA SER A 36 14.68 0.00 19.81
C SER A 36 13.61 -0.06 18.72
N ALA A 37 12.36 0.21 19.13
CA ALA A 37 11.24 0.43 18.24
C ALA A 37 10.41 1.63 18.72
N GLN A 38 9.97 2.48 17.79
CA GLN A 38 9.14 3.65 18.09
C GLN A 38 8.00 3.76 17.09
N MET A 39 6.78 4.03 17.58
CA MET A 39 5.60 4.26 16.76
C MET A 39 5.21 5.74 16.78
N LYS A 40 4.84 6.29 15.62
CA LYS A 40 4.29 7.63 15.46
C LYS A 40 3.04 7.59 14.58
N TYR A 41 2.00 8.34 14.96
CA TYR A 41 0.85 8.63 14.09
C TYR A 41 1.12 9.94 13.34
N LEU A 42 0.72 10.00 12.07
CA LEU A 42 0.99 11.14 11.18
C LEU A 42 -0.32 11.83 10.81
N SER A 43 -0.30 13.15 10.67
CA SER A 43 -1.47 13.91 10.23
C SER A 43 -1.71 13.87 8.71
N GLY A 44 -0.69 13.48 7.93
CA GLY A 44 -0.77 13.41 6.48
C GLY A 44 0.48 12.82 5.84
N VAL A 45 0.41 12.55 4.53
CA VAL A 45 1.50 11.94 3.75
C VAL A 45 2.75 12.83 3.70
N ASP A 46 2.59 14.13 3.84
CA ASP A 46 3.70 15.08 3.88
C ASP A 46 4.63 14.84 5.07
N GLU A 47 4.08 14.51 6.25
CA GLU A 47 4.92 14.16 7.40
C GLU A 47 5.71 12.87 7.15
N LEU A 48 5.14 11.91 6.40
CA LEU A 48 5.84 10.68 6.07
C LEU A 48 7.07 10.96 5.20
N PHE A 49 6.97 11.91 4.27
CA PHE A 49 8.09 12.31 3.42
C PHE A 49 9.24 12.94 4.21
N GLN A 50 8.96 13.51 5.38
CA GLN A 50 9.98 14.07 6.28
C GLN A 50 10.68 12.99 7.14
N ILE A 51 10.20 11.74 7.11
CA ILE A 51 10.78 10.63 7.89
C ILE A 51 11.98 10.00 7.16
N GLN A 52 12.55 10.71 6.18
CA GLN A 52 13.76 10.28 5.51
C GLN A 52 14.95 10.25 6.50
N ASN A 53 15.74 9.19 6.38
CA ASN A 53 17.12 9.15 6.82
C ASN A 53 17.40 8.86 8.30
N ASN A 54 16.58 8.02 8.94
CA ASN A 54 17.02 7.30 10.14
C ASN A 54 17.60 5.96 9.70
N SER A 55 18.74 5.55 10.25
CA SER A 55 19.39 4.24 10.02
C SER A 55 18.50 3.01 10.32
N LYS A 56 17.29 3.25 10.81
CA LYS A 56 16.28 2.27 11.24
C LYS A 56 15.39 1.84 10.08
N LEU A 57 14.88 0.62 10.17
CA LEU A 57 13.84 0.13 9.28
C LEU A 57 12.51 0.79 9.65
N SER A 58 11.73 1.23 8.66
CA SER A 58 10.40 1.82 8.89
C SER A 58 9.30 0.95 8.28
N TRP A 59 8.34 0.56 9.11
CA TRP A 59 7.05 0.00 8.67
C TRP A 59 6.04 1.13 8.62
N VAL A 60 5.57 1.48 7.43
CA VAL A 60 4.50 2.45 7.22
C VAL A 60 3.16 1.72 7.09
N ASN A 61 2.18 2.11 7.88
CA ASN A 61 0.82 1.61 7.82
C ASN A 61 -0.12 2.70 7.30
N ILE A 62 -0.87 2.38 6.25
CA ILE A 62 -1.82 3.27 5.59
C ILE A 62 -3.17 2.57 5.58
N CYS A 63 -4.12 3.10 6.33
CA CYS A 63 -5.51 2.66 6.35
C CYS A 63 -6.37 3.70 5.67
N GLY A 64 -7.40 3.29 4.92
CA GLY A 64 -8.27 4.22 4.20
C GLY A 64 -7.64 4.70 2.89
N LEU A 65 -8.17 4.21 1.78
CA LEU A 65 -7.64 4.46 0.42
C LEU A 65 -8.52 5.45 -0.38
N LYS A 66 -9.43 6.14 0.30
CA LYS A 66 -10.40 7.06 -0.32
C LYS A 66 -9.72 8.32 -0.86
N ASP A 67 -8.67 8.79 -0.19
CA ASP A 67 -7.84 9.90 -0.65
C ASP A 67 -6.83 9.40 -1.71
N VAL A 68 -7.33 9.31 -2.94
CA VAL A 68 -6.57 8.85 -4.12
C VAL A 68 -5.37 9.76 -4.40
N ASP A 69 -5.50 11.07 -4.18
CA ASP A 69 -4.42 12.02 -4.43
C ASP A 69 -3.24 11.77 -3.49
N SER A 70 -3.50 11.53 -2.20
CA SER A 70 -2.47 11.13 -1.25
C SER A 70 -1.78 9.81 -1.64
N ILE A 71 -2.54 8.81 -2.11
CA ILE A 71 -1.97 7.53 -2.59
C ILE A 71 -1.10 7.74 -3.84
N ASN A 72 -1.51 8.58 -4.79
CA ASN A 72 -0.71 8.88 -5.97
C ASN A 72 0.59 9.60 -5.60
N ARG A 73 0.52 10.60 -4.71
CA ARG A 73 1.72 11.31 -4.20
C ARG A 73 2.70 10.37 -3.51
N LEU A 74 2.20 9.40 -2.73
CA LEU A 74 3.02 8.34 -2.15
C LEU A 74 3.68 7.49 -3.24
N GLY A 75 2.91 7.10 -4.27
CA GLY A 75 3.42 6.35 -5.39
C GLY A 75 4.57 7.04 -6.11
N GLU A 76 4.39 8.32 -6.43
CA GLU A 76 5.41 9.18 -7.05
C GLU A 76 6.65 9.30 -6.18
N GLN A 77 6.50 9.67 -4.91
CA GLN A 77 7.63 9.87 -3.99
C GLN A 77 8.43 8.58 -3.76
N TYR A 78 7.74 7.43 -3.69
CA TYR A 78 8.39 6.15 -3.43
C TYR A 78 8.74 5.36 -4.70
N GLY A 79 8.49 5.90 -5.89
CA GLY A 79 8.81 5.24 -7.16
C GLY A 79 8.04 3.95 -7.39
N ILE A 80 6.78 3.89 -6.93
CA ILE A 80 5.87 2.77 -7.16
C ILE A 80 5.22 2.95 -8.53
N HIS A 81 5.21 1.92 -9.36
CA HIS A 81 4.56 2.00 -10.67
C HIS A 81 3.06 2.27 -10.56
N THR A 82 2.54 3.08 -11.49
CA THR A 82 1.11 3.38 -11.62
C THR A 82 0.23 2.13 -11.64
N LEU A 83 0.68 1.05 -12.29
CA LEU A 83 -0.05 -0.23 -12.30
C LEU A 83 -0.24 -0.79 -10.88
N SER A 84 0.79 -0.77 -10.04
CA SER A 84 0.67 -1.20 -8.65
C SER A 84 -0.25 -0.28 -7.84
N ILE A 85 -0.27 1.03 -8.13
CA ILE A 85 -1.22 1.98 -7.51
C ILE A 85 -2.66 1.65 -7.91
N GLU A 86 -2.91 1.39 -9.20
CA GLU A 86 -4.23 0.94 -9.67
C GLU A 86 -4.67 -0.35 -8.96
N ASP A 87 -3.76 -1.28 -8.72
CA ASP A 87 -4.05 -2.52 -8.01
C ASP A 87 -4.33 -2.32 -6.51
N ILE A 88 -3.65 -1.37 -5.86
CA ILE A 88 -3.95 -0.96 -4.47
C ILE A 88 -5.38 -0.41 -4.38
N LEU A 89 -5.73 0.47 -5.31
CA LEU A 89 -7.01 1.17 -5.32
C LEU A 89 -8.17 0.27 -5.77
N HIS A 90 -7.88 -0.80 -6.52
CA HIS A 90 -8.86 -1.80 -6.94
C HIS A 90 -8.91 -2.99 -5.97
N THR A 91 -9.65 -2.82 -4.87
CA THR A 91 -9.64 -3.75 -3.72
C THR A 91 -10.26 -5.12 -3.99
N GLU A 92 -11.02 -5.26 -5.07
CA GLU A 92 -11.69 -6.51 -5.45
C GLU A 92 -10.79 -7.49 -6.21
N GLN A 93 -9.61 -7.06 -6.66
CA GLN A 93 -8.67 -7.92 -7.37
C GLN A 93 -8.25 -9.16 -6.56
N GLN A 94 -7.78 -10.21 -7.26
CA GLN A 94 -7.26 -11.40 -6.61
C GLN A 94 -5.89 -11.12 -5.95
N PRO A 95 -5.55 -11.83 -4.85
CA PRO A 95 -4.21 -11.77 -4.29
C PRO A 95 -3.15 -12.06 -5.35
N LYS A 96 -2.04 -11.32 -5.32
CA LYS A 96 -0.96 -11.48 -6.27
C LYS A 96 0.37 -11.03 -5.69
N ILE A 97 1.45 -11.53 -6.27
CA ILE A 97 2.82 -11.08 -6.03
C ILE A 97 3.42 -10.58 -7.33
N GLU A 98 4.04 -9.41 -7.28
CA GLU A 98 4.75 -8.83 -8.41
C GLU A 98 6.15 -8.39 -7.96
N ILE A 99 7.12 -8.64 -8.84
CA ILE A 99 8.53 -8.37 -8.60
C ILE A 99 8.97 -7.29 -9.58
N PHE A 100 9.29 -6.12 -9.05
CA PHE A 100 9.87 -5.00 -9.78
C PHE A 100 11.35 -4.84 -9.40
N ASP A 101 12.11 -4.03 -10.13
CA ASP A 101 13.53 -3.84 -9.83
C ASP A 101 13.74 -3.22 -8.43
N ASN A 102 12.94 -2.21 -8.10
CA ASN A 102 13.12 -1.39 -6.89
C ASN A 102 12.26 -1.82 -5.70
N TYR A 103 11.23 -2.65 -5.93
CA TYR A 103 10.33 -3.08 -4.87
C TYR A 103 9.69 -4.44 -5.15
N ARG A 104 9.04 -4.98 -4.13
CA ARG A 104 8.15 -6.14 -4.23
C ARG A 104 6.76 -5.69 -3.84
N PHE A 105 5.77 -6.10 -4.62
CA PHE A 105 4.37 -5.84 -4.35
C PHE A 105 3.66 -7.15 -4.00
N LEU A 106 2.91 -7.13 -2.91
CA LEU A 106 2.10 -8.25 -2.47
C LEU A 106 0.71 -7.74 -2.09
N SER A 107 -0.31 -8.26 -2.76
CA SER A 107 -1.72 -8.05 -2.42
C SER A 107 -2.29 -9.30 -1.75
N LEU A 108 -2.92 -9.15 -0.59
CA LEU A 108 -3.54 -10.23 0.18
C LEU A 108 -4.99 -9.91 0.51
N LYS A 109 -5.81 -10.95 0.74
CA LYS A 109 -7.17 -10.83 1.27
C LYS A 109 -7.23 -11.44 2.66
N THR A 110 -7.68 -10.66 3.64
CA THR A 110 -7.91 -11.17 4.99
C THR A 110 -9.31 -11.77 5.12
N VAL A 111 -9.46 -12.70 6.05
CA VAL A 111 -10.73 -13.30 6.43
C VAL A 111 -10.99 -12.91 7.88
N GLN A 112 -12.12 -12.24 8.13
CA GLN A 112 -12.56 -11.95 9.49
C GLN A 112 -13.62 -12.98 9.89
N LEU A 113 -13.40 -13.61 11.04
CA LEU A 113 -14.34 -14.56 11.62
C LEU A 113 -15.38 -13.81 12.46
N GLU A 114 -16.66 -13.97 12.12
CA GLU A 114 -17.76 -13.44 12.93
C GLU A 114 -18.22 -14.48 13.96
N LYS A 115 -18.65 -14.01 15.15
CA LYS A 115 -18.92 -14.84 16.35
C LYS A 115 -20.01 -15.90 16.15
N ASN A 116 -20.83 -15.81 15.09
CA ASN A 116 -21.99 -16.67 14.84
C ASN A 116 -21.98 -17.23 13.40
N TYR A 117 -20.95 -17.99 13.03
CA TYR A 117 -20.71 -18.64 11.71
C TYR A 117 -21.96 -18.76 10.83
N HIS A 118 -21.99 -18.20 9.60
CA HIS A 118 -21.85 -19.00 8.37
C HIS A 118 -21.27 -18.25 7.15
N TYR A 119 -20.81 -17.00 7.27
CA TYR A 119 -20.14 -16.30 6.17
C TYR A 119 -18.99 -15.44 6.66
N ALA A 120 -17.83 -15.57 6.02
CA ALA A 120 -16.76 -14.57 6.12
C ALA A 120 -17.20 -13.32 5.35
N ARG A 121 -17.56 -12.25 6.06
CA ARG A 121 -17.84 -10.95 5.45
C ARG A 121 -16.57 -10.11 5.44
N ASN A 122 -16.32 -9.45 4.32
CA ASN A 122 -15.27 -8.45 4.05
C ASN A 122 -13.83 -8.98 3.91
N LYS A 123 -13.39 -9.03 2.64
CA LYS A 123 -11.99 -9.17 2.25
C LYS A 123 -11.36 -7.78 2.22
N LYS A 124 -10.65 -7.37 3.27
CA LYS A 124 -9.87 -6.13 3.19
C LYS A 124 -8.56 -6.44 2.46
N PRO A 125 -8.24 -5.74 1.36
CA PRO A 125 -6.94 -5.90 0.74
C PRO A 125 -5.87 -5.27 1.63
N PHE A 126 -4.69 -5.88 1.63
CA PHE A 126 -3.48 -5.26 2.12
C PHE A 126 -2.45 -5.29 1.01
N ALA A 127 -1.77 -4.16 0.83
CA ALA A 127 -0.63 -4.04 -0.06
C ALA A 127 0.63 -3.87 0.77
N PHE A 128 1.64 -4.67 0.49
CA PHE A 128 2.96 -4.53 1.10
C PHE A 128 3.97 -4.04 0.07
N PHE A 129 4.79 -3.07 0.50
CA PHE A 129 5.93 -2.57 -0.24
C PHE A 129 7.20 -2.79 0.58
N GLY A 130 8.11 -3.58 0.02
CA GLY A 130 9.47 -3.70 0.53
C GLY A 130 10.45 -3.08 -0.46
N ARG A 131 11.22 -2.09 -0.03
CA ARG A 131 12.40 -1.62 -0.78
C ARG A 131 13.58 -2.51 -0.45
N LYS A 132 14.39 -2.83 -1.46
CA LYS A 132 15.70 -3.47 -1.23
C LYS A 132 16.58 -2.44 -0.54
N LYS A 133 17.18 -2.80 0.60
CA LYS A 133 18.29 -2.01 1.16
C LYS A 133 19.43 -2.14 0.15
N GLU A 134 19.89 -1.04 -0.43
CA GLU A 134 21.14 -1.08 -1.18
C GLU A 134 22.19 -1.69 -0.25
N GLN A 135 22.82 -2.78 -0.71
CA GLN A 135 24.03 -3.26 -0.06
C GLN A 135 24.99 -2.08 -0.15
N ALA A 136 25.33 -1.49 1.00
CA ALA A 136 26.53 -0.68 1.07
C ALA A 136 27.63 -1.55 0.48
N SER A 137 28.23 -1.09 -0.61
CA SER A 137 29.43 -1.69 -1.16
C SER A 137 30.43 -1.78 -0.01
N GLU A 138 30.68 -2.99 0.47
CA GLU A 138 31.93 -3.30 1.15
C GLU A 138 33.02 -2.85 0.19
N THR A 139 33.56 -1.68 0.47
CA THR A 139 34.76 -1.20 -0.18
C THR A 139 35.85 -1.63 0.78
N ASP A 140 36.55 -2.69 0.39
CA ASP A 140 37.82 -3.14 0.96
C ASP A 140 38.85 -1.99 1.01
#